data_AF-K2DBK6-F1
#
_entry.id   AF-K2DBK6-F1
#
_cell.length_a   1.000
_cell.length_b   1.000
_cell.length_c   1.000
_cell.angle_alpha   90.00
_cell.angle_beta   90.00
_cell.angle_gamma   90.00
#
_symmetry.space_group_name_H-M   'P 1'
#
loop_
_entity.id
_entity.type
_entity.pdbx_description
1 polymer ?
#
loop_
_entity_poly.entity_id
_entity_poly.type
_entity_poly.pdbx_seq_one_letter_code
_entity_poly.pdbx_strand_id
1 'polypeptide(L)'
;MPKHKNWFWLAAFAAACFFDFLFWKKDLGISFLIWIAALIIIGYLLAWREGKKPSTASIIITLLTLGFAFVPAWRSEPFTRLF
;
A
#
# COMPACT_ATOMS: atom_id res chain seq x y z
N MET A 1 22.95 -3.40 -6.99
CA MET A 1 22.62 -3.49 -5.55
C MET A 1 22.18 -2.11 -5.07
N PRO A 2 21.06 -1.98 -4.34
CA PRO A 2 20.58 -0.68 -3.89
C PRO A 2 21.64 0.00 -3.01
N LYS A 3 22.02 1.23 -3.35
CA LYS A 3 23.06 2.00 -2.66
C LYS A 3 22.68 2.31 -1.20
N HIS A 4 21.38 2.29 -0.89
CA HIS A 4 20.82 2.69 0.40
C HIS A 4 20.05 1.55 1.08
N LYS A 5 20.69 0.39 1.24
CA LYS A 5 20.10 -0.82 1.87
C LYS A 5 19.44 -0.54 3.23
N ASN A 6 19.99 0.36 4.03
CA ASN A 6 19.44 0.71 5.35
C ASN A 6 18.06 1.39 5.26
N TRP A 7 17.83 2.20 4.22
CA TRP A 7 16.54 2.86 4.01
C TRP A 7 15.46 1.88 3.55
N PHE A 8 15.83 0.87 2.75
CA PHE A 8 14.92 -0.23 2.41
C PHE A 8 14.50 -1.02 3.65
N TRP A 9 15.44 -1.32 4.56
CA TRP A 9 15.14 -2.01 5.81
C TRP A 9 14.25 -1.19 6.75
N LEU A 10 14.52 0.11 6.88
CA LEU A 10 13.69 1.01 7.70
C LEU A 10 12.29 1.14 7.12
N ALA A 11 12.16 1.28 5.79
CA ALA A 11 10.89 1.29 5.11
C ALA A 11 10.11 -0.03 5.31
N ALA A 12 10.78 -1.18 5.20
CA ALA A 12 10.17 -2.49 5.43
C ALA A 12 9.71 -2.68 6.87
N PHE A 13 10.49 -2.21 7.86
CA PHE A 13 10.11 -2.25 9.27
C PHE A 13 8.91 -1.35 9.56
N ALA A 14 8.93 -0.11 9.07
CA ALA A 14 7.81 0.82 9.20
C ALA A 14 6.54 0.28 8.54
N ALA A 15 6.68 -0.34 7.37
CA ALA A 15 5.61 -1.03 6.69
C ALA A 15 5.06 -2.17 7.58
N ALA A 16 5.90 -3.08 8.09
CA ALA A 16 5.45 -4.18 8.94
C ALA A 16 4.67 -3.70 10.19
N CYS A 17 5.15 -2.65 10.86
CA CYS A 17 4.43 -2.04 11.99
C CYS A 17 3.09 -1.43 11.55
N PHE A 18 3.04 -0.76 10.41
CA PHE A 18 1.82 -0.15 9.91
C PHE A 18 0.80 -1.20 9.45
N PHE A 19 1.25 -2.34 8.91
CA PHE A 19 0.39 -3.49 8.62
C PHE A 19 -0.28 -4.02 9.89
N ASP A 20 0.51 -4.27 10.95
CA ASP A 20 -0.02 -4.74 12.22
C ASP A 20 -1.08 -3.76 12.76
N PHE A 21 -0.80 -2.46 12.76
CA PHE A 21 -1.77 -1.45 13.18
C PHE A 21 -3.07 -1.45 12.34
N LEU A 22 -2.98 -1.72 11.05
CA LEU A 22 -4.13 -1.69 10.14
C LEU A 22 -5.00 -2.95 10.19
N PHE A 23 -4.39 -4.11 10.39
CA PHE A 23 -5.07 -5.41 10.29
C PHE A 23 -5.28 -6.11 11.63
N TRP A 24 -4.61 -5.67 12.70
CA TRP A 24 -4.80 -6.26 14.01
C TRP A 24 -6.23 -6.04 14.53
N LYS A 25 -6.99 -7.14 14.59
CA LYS A 25 -8.40 -7.18 15.02
C LYS A 25 -9.33 -6.23 14.25
N LYS A 26 -8.99 -5.89 13.01
CA LYS A 26 -9.77 -5.00 12.14
C LYS A 26 -10.15 -5.74 10.87
N ASP A 27 -11.32 -5.42 10.33
CA ASP A 27 -11.76 -5.95 9.05
C ASP A 27 -10.86 -5.43 7.91
N LEU A 28 -10.70 -6.25 6.87
CA LEU A 28 -9.85 -5.96 5.71
C LEU A 28 -10.24 -4.68 4.98
N GLY A 29 -11.54 -4.36 4.91
CA GLY A 29 -12.18 -3.37 4.05
C GLY A 29 -11.34 -2.18 3.58
N ILE A 30 -11.49 -1.03 4.24
CA ILE A 30 -10.74 0.19 3.86
C ILE A 30 -9.26 0.12 4.26
N SER A 31 -8.93 -0.72 5.24
CA SER A 31 -7.56 -0.99 5.67
C SER A 31 -6.72 -1.45 4.49
N PHE A 32 -7.22 -2.34 3.63
CA PHE A 32 -6.49 -2.81 2.46
C PHE A 32 -6.10 -1.69 1.49
N LEU A 33 -7.03 -0.76 1.21
CA LEU A 33 -6.72 0.39 0.35
C LEU A 33 -5.64 1.29 0.97
N ILE A 34 -5.78 1.61 2.25
CA ILE A 34 -4.84 2.46 2.98
C ILE A 34 -3.44 1.82 2.99
N TRP A 35 -3.38 0.51 3.19
CA TRP A 35 -2.14 -0.26 3.17
C TRP A 35 -1.46 -0.23 1.80
N ILE A 36 -2.21 -0.50 0.73
CA ILE A 36 -1.68 -0.46 -0.64
C ILE A 36 -1.19 0.94 -1.02
N ALA A 37 -1.96 1.98 -0.67
CA ALA A 37 -1.54 3.36 -0.90
C ALA A 37 -0.23 3.70 -0.18
N ALA A 38 -0.09 3.27 1.07
CA ALA A 38 1.14 3.46 1.85
C ALA A 38 2.34 2.76 1.20
N LEU A 39 2.20 1.50 0.76
CA LEU A 39 3.27 0.76 0.09
C LEU A 39 3.69 1.41 -1.22
N ILE A 40 2.73 1.90 -2.00
CA ILE A 40 2.98 2.65 -3.24
C ILE A 40 3.79 3.92 -2.91
N ILE A 41 3.34 4.73 -1.95
CA ILE A 41 4.05 5.96 -1.56
C ILE A 41 5.49 5.64 -1.12
N ILE A 42 5.68 4.62 -0.28
CA ILE A 42 7.01 4.18 0.16
C ILE A 42 7.87 3.75 -1.03
N GLY A 43 7.32 2.94 -1.95
CA GLY A 43 8.02 2.48 -3.15
C GLY A 43 8.44 3.63 -4.06
N TYR A 44 7.55 4.61 -4.28
CA TYR A 44 7.84 5.80 -5.07
C TYR A 44 8.88 6.71 -4.41
N LEU A 45 8.79 6.94 -3.09
CA LEU A 45 9.80 7.71 -2.34
C LEU A 45 11.18 7.06 -2.44
N LEU A 46 11.23 5.74 -2.36
CA LEU A 46 12.48 4.98 -2.41
C LEU A 46 13.07 4.95 -3.84
N ALA A 47 12.22 4.80 -4.86
CA ALA A 47 12.61 4.91 -6.26
C ALA A 47 13.11 6.32 -6.60
N TRP A 48 12.44 7.37 -6.09
CA TRP A 48 12.88 8.75 -6.27
C TRP A 48 14.24 9.00 -5.62
N ARG A 49 14.49 8.41 -4.45
CA ARG A 49 15.82 8.45 -3.80
C ARG A 49 16.92 7.74 -4.57
N GLU A 50 16.58 6.74 -5.36
CA GLU A 50 17.52 6.14 -6.32
C GLU A 50 17.67 6.94 -7.62
N GLY A 51 17.02 8.10 -7.73
CA GLY A 51 17.04 8.95 -8.93
C GLY A 51 16.23 8.38 -10.08
N LYS A 52 15.41 7.34 -9.84
CA LYS A 52 14.59 6.72 -10.88
C LYS A 52 13.26 7.47 -10.99
N LYS A 53 13.02 8.03 -12.17
CA LYS A 53 11.72 8.61 -12.50
C LYS A 53 10.74 7.50 -12.85
N PRO A 54 9.53 7.53 -12.29
CA PRO A 54 8.50 6.58 -12.66
C PRO A 54 8.10 6.77 -14.12
N SER A 55 8.00 5.68 -14.85
CA SER A 55 7.49 5.70 -16.23
C SER A 55 5.98 5.97 -16.22
N THR A 56 5.43 6.47 -17.34
CA THR A 56 3.99 6.65 -17.52
C THR A 56 3.23 5.32 -17.31
N ALA A 57 3.81 4.20 -17.75
CA ALA A 57 3.26 2.87 -17.51
C ALA A 57 3.15 2.54 -16.01
N SER A 58 4.17 2.88 -15.22
CA SER A 58 4.16 2.71 -13.76
C SER A 58 3.04 3.53 -13.11
N ILE A 59 2.76 4.74 -13.63
CA ILE A 59 1.67 5.60 -13.14
C ILE A 59 0.31 4.96 -13.45
N ILE A 60 0.11 4.44 -14.67
CA ILE A 60 -1.13 3.75 -15.06
C ILE A 60 -1.36 2.52 -14.18
N ILE A 61 -0.31 1.71 -13.99
CA ILE A 61 -0.38 0.53 -13.11
C ILE A 61 -0.75 0.95 -11.69
N THR A 62 -0.12 2.00 -11.16
CA THR A 62 -0.42 2.52 -9.83
C THR A 62 -1.87 2.93 -9.67
N LEU A 63 -2.42 3.65 -10.65
CA LEU A 63 -3.83 4.04 -10.66
C LEU A 63 -4.75 2.81 -10.68
N LEU A 64 -4.43 1.83 -11.53
CA LEU A 64 -5.20 0.59 -11.63
C LEU A 64 -5.12 -0.24 -10.34
N THR A 65 -3.95 -0.31 -9.72
CA THR A 65 -3.73 -0.97 -8.43
C THR A 65 -4.56 -0.31 -7.33
N LEU A 66 -4.61 1.01 -7.26
CA LEU A 66 -5.47 1.73 -6.31
C LEU A 66 -6.96 1.46 -6.56
N GLY A 67 -7.37 1.45 -7.84
CA GLY A 67 -8.74 1.09 -8.23
C GLY A 67 -9.14 -0.32 -7.78
N PHE A 68 -8.27 -1.31 -7.99
CA PHE A 68 -8.52 -2.68 -7.52
C PHE A 68 -8.42 -2.83 -6.00
N ALA A 69 -7.52 -2.09 -5.35
CA ALA A 69 -7.40 -2.08 -3.90
C ALA A 69 -8.61 -1.45 -3.20
N PHE A 70 -9.43 -0.68 -3.91
CA PHE A 70 -10.71 -0.19 -3.41
C PHE A 70 -11.81 -1.26 -3.40
N VAL A 71 -11.69 -2.32 -4.21
CA VAL A 71 -12.74 -3.35 -4.34
C VAL A 71 -13.09 -4.02 -3.00
N PRO A 72 -12.12 -4.40 -2.13
CA PRO A 72 -12.45 -4.93 -0.81
C PRO A 72 -13.20 -3.93 0.08
N ALA A 73 -12.89 -2.64 0.00
CA ALA A 73 -13.61 -1.59 0.73
C ALA A 73 -15.03 -1.42 0.21
N TRP A 74 -15.21 -1.46 -1.12
CA TRP A 74 -16.52 -1.42 -1.78
C TRP A 74 -17.37 -2.66 -1.47
N ARG A 75 -16.71 -3.82 -1.40
CA ARG A 75 -17.34 -5.12 -1.09
C ARG A 75 -17.56 -5.34 0.39
N SER A 76 -17.00 -4.51 1.27
CA SER A 76 -17.17 -4.64 2.72
C SER A 76 -18.65 -4.54 3.06
N GLU A 77 -19.30 -5.69 3.17
CA GLU A 77 -20.75 -5.84 3.21
C GLU A 77 -21.34 -5.08 4.41
N PRO A 78 -22.09 -3.97 4.20
CA PRO A 78 -22.89 -3.37 5.26
C PRO A 78 -24.17 -4.18 5.53
N PHE A 79 -24.56 -5.07 4.61
CA PHE A 79 -25.93 -5.58 4.51
C PHE A 79 -26.16 -7.03 4.96
N THR A 80 -25.11 -7.78 5.31
CA THR A 80 -25.22 -9.18 5.77
C THR A 80 -24.95 -9.36 7.26
N ARG A 81 -24.73 -8.25 8.00
CA ARG A 81 -24.58 -8.22 9.48
C ARG A 81 -25.84 -7.71 10.19
N LEU A 82 -26.99 -7.82 9.54
CA LEU A 82 -28.26 -7.90 10.25
C LEU A 82 -28.51 -9.39 10.44
N PHE A 83 -28.80 -9.79 11.68
CA PHE A 83 -28.98 -11.16 12.21
C PHE A 83 -27.70 -11.83 12.74
#